data_AF-A0A7G9QCS7-F1
#
_entry.id   AF-A0A7G9QCS7-F1
#
_cell.length_a   1.000
_cell.length_b   1.000
_cell.length_c   1.000
_cell.angle_alpha   90.00
_cell.angle_beta   90.00
_cell.angle_gamma   90.00
#
_symmetry.space_group_name_H-M   'P 1'
#
loop_
_entity.id
_entity.type
_entity.pdbx_description
1 polymer ?
#
loop_
_entity_poly.entity_id
_entity_poly.type
_entity_poly.pdbx_seq_one_letter_code
_entity_poly.pdbx_strand_id
1 'polypeptide(L)'
;MKNKINFRCLILPLLGAISIASCKKDASVQKPNEKLFTNAVSIENDYLKFRDQKAFDSILNVLLKPENINSKPKELANFKSYSDIYLEIAKEYDKVNNTQAFNEFRNKYSGIVEIKSDSSLAYKSRTPISALFTNLKGEVKIGDITTVYTKDQRMVSYSGKHKSELEVNDISRTDMTKGIFVSNISTKASTSGSNQPSTEAEVVTTAIKSQLYYNEDGKRRLFVDLWLESMPAPSTHDASFRYYFTSRQELKRTFGGWRTNETDYYFSNLNYNFSGFTFPMGPEGVTYNFNLPSYSVGNATGPIIIDLGVKTGLGNGISGTGRFFTGGVPNAPSFNVN
;
A
#
# COMPACT_ATOMS: atom_id res chain seq x y z
N MET A 1 33.25 75.58 6.73
CA MET A 1 34.24 74.63 7.27
C MET A 1 33.61 73.25 7.33
N LYS A 2 34.36 72.23 6.89
CA LYS A 2 33.92 70.85 6.63
C LYS A 2 33.48 70.12 7.91
N ASN A 3 32.25 69.62 7.96
CA ASN A 3 31.84 68.63 8.97
C ASN A 3 32.11 67.21 8.45
N LYS A 4 33.07 66.54 9.10
CA LYS A 4 33.30 65.10 9.00
C LYS A 4 32.20 64.39 9.78
N ILE A 5 31.40 63.55 9.12
CA ILE A 5 30.53 62.59 9.80
C ILE A 5 31.17 61.20 9.71
N ASN A 6 31.30 60.60 10.89
CA ASN A 6 32.10 59.45 11.23
C ASN A 6 31.35 58.16 10.85
N PHE A 7 31.85 57.42 9.86
CA PHE A 7 31.18 56.26 9.22
C PHE A 7 31.20 54.96 10.04
N ARG A 8 31.43 55.03 11.35
CA ARG A 8 31.67 53.83 12.18
C ARG A 8 30.43 53.22 12.85
N CYS A 9 29.24 53.78 12.65
CA CYS A 9 27.99 53.23 13.24
C CYS A 9 27.05 52.53 12.24
N LEU A 10 27.44 52.37 10.98
CA LEU A 10 26.58 51.79 9.93
C LEU A 10 26.83 50.29 9.64
N ILE A 11 27.76 49.64 10.36
CA ILE A 11 28.08 48.22 10.12
C ILE A 11 27.28 47.28 11.06
N LEU A 12 26.74 47.77 12.18
CA LEU A 12 26.01 46.92 13.12
C LEU A 12 24.56 46.54 12.75
N PRO A 13 23.77 47.31 11.96
CA PRO A 13 22.45 46.83 11.56
C PRO A 13 22.50 45.86 10.36
N LEU A 14 23.62 45.74 9.64
CA LEU A 14 23.75 44.84 8.49
C LEU A 14 24.10 43.38 8.87
N LEU A 15 24.63 43.16 10.08
CA LEU A 15 24.95 41.82 10.60
C LEU A 15 23.77 41.16 11.35
N GLY A 16 22.74 41.93 11.73
CA GLY A 16 21.51 41.42 12.37
C GLY A 16 20.47 40.88 11.39
N ALA A 17 20.58 41.17 10.09
CA ALA A 17 19.65 40.70 9.07
C ALA A 17 20.08 39.38 8.39
N ILE A 18 21.31 38.90 8.64
CA ILE A 18 21.85 37.65 8.05
C ILE A 18 21.58 36.43 8.95
N SER A 19 21.22 36.63 10.22
CA SER A 19 20.96 35.55 11.19
C SER A 19 19.53 35.00 11.19
N ILE A 20 18.63 35.47 10.31
CA ILE A 20 17.25 34.95 10.16
C ILE A 20 17.04 34.22 8.81
N ALA A 21 18.10 34.05 8.00
CA ALA A 21 18.08 33.23 6.79
C ALA A 21 18.78 31.86 6.99
N SER A 22 18.84 31.38 8.23
CA SER A 22 19.19 29.98 8.52
C SER A 22 17.93 29.12 8.38
N CYS A 23 17.57 28.82 7.13
CA CYS A 23 16.59 27.80 6.80
C CYS A 23 17.21 26.89 5.73
N LYS A 24 17.64 25.71 6.20
CA LYS A 24 17.86 24.47 5.45
C LYS A 24 18.50 24.62 4.08
N LYS A 25 19.83 24.63 4.08
CA LYS A 25 20.57 23.95 3.01
C LYS A 25 20.37 22.45 3.23
N ASP A 26 19.28 21.92 2.68
CA ASP A 26 19.17 20.49 2.47
C ASP A 26 20.38 20.09 1.60
N ALA A 27 21.23 19.22 2.16
CA ALA A 27 22.22 18.54 1.37
C ALA A 27 21.48 17.92 0.18
N SER A 28 21.79 18.38 -1.02
CA SER A 28 21.43 17.70 -2.24
C SER A 28 22.19 16.38 -2.24
N VAL A 29 21.68 15.39 -1.50
CA VAL A 29 21.88 13.99 -1.82
C VAL A 29 21.45 13.91 -3.27
N GLN A 30 22.39 13.68 -4.17
CA GLN A 30 22.08 13.34 -5.55
C GLN A 30 21.14 12.15 -5.46
N LYS A 31 19.82 12.41 -5.59
CA LYS A 31 18.84 11.36 -5.81
C LYS A 31 19.38 10.61 -7.03
N PRO A 32 19.60 9.30 -6.98
CA PRO A 32 19.76 8.56 -8.22
C PRO A 32 18.53 8.94 -9.04
N ASN A 33 18.77 9.60 -10.19
CA ASN A 33 17.75 9.77 -11.20
C ASN A 33 17.37 8.34 -11.59
N GLU A 34 16.38 7.77 -10.90
CA GLU A 34 15.62 6.64 -11.40
C GLU A 34 14.96 7.14 -12.68
N LYS A 35 15.70 7.05 -13.79
CA LYS A 35 15.14 7.19 -15.12
C LYS A 35 14.12 6.07 -15.24
N LEU A 36 12.86 6.42 -15.05
CA LEU A 36 11.73 5.60 -15.46
C LEU A 36 11.96 5.20 -16.92
N PHE A 37 12.02 3.90 -17.18
CA PHE A 37 12.25 3.39 -18.53
C PHE A 37 11.06 3.77 -19.41
N THR A 38 11.29 4.61 -20.42
CA THR A 38 10.32 4.77 -21.52
C THR A 38 9.99 3.38 -22.09
N ASN A 39 8.71 3.03 -22.18
CA ASN A 39 8.16 1.69 -22.51
C ASN A 39 8.13 0.65 -21.36
N ALA A 40 8.22 1.05 -20.09
CA ALA A 40 8.08 0.14 -18.95
C ALA A 40 6.65 -0.44 -18.79
N VAL A 41 5.64 0.33 -19.15
CA VAL A 41 4.22 0.01 -18.94
C VAL A 41 3.39 0.47 -20.14
N SER A 42 2.33 -0.27 -20.44
CA SER A 42 1.33 0.02 -21.46
C SER A 42 -0.06 -0.33 -20.93
N ILE A 43 -1.12 0.14 -21.60
CA ILE A 43 -2.49 -0.25 -21.31
C ILE A 43 -2.95 -1.19 -22.42
N GLU A 44 -3.39 -2.40 -22.07
CA GLU A 44 -3.99 -3.37 -22.98
C GLU A 44 -5.37 -3.75 -22.44
N ASN A 45 -6.43 -3.68 -23.26
CA ASN A 45 -7.80 -4.05 -22.84
C ASN A 45 -8.21 -3.48 -21.46
N ASP A 46 -7.89 -2.21 -21.22
CA ASP A 46 -8.13 -1.48 -19.96
C ASP A 46 -7.38 -1.99 -18.71
N TYR A 47 -6.38 -2.87 -18.84
CA TYR A 47 -5.47 -3.25 -17.75
C TYR A 47 -4.03 -2.78 -18.02
N LEU A 48 -3.25 -2.64 -16.94
CA LEU A 48 -1.81 -2.33 -17.06
C LEU A 48 -1.03 -3.59 -17.47
N LYS A 49 -0.19 -3.43 -18.50
CA LYS A 49 0.84 -4.40 -18.86
C LYS A 49 2.22 -3.80 -18.64
N PHE A 50 2.95 -4.40 -17.71
CA PHE A 50 4.36 -4.14 -17.46
C PHE A 50 5.22 -5.03 -18.34
N ARG A 51 6.34 -4.50 -18.84
CA ARG A 51 7.26 -5.25 -19.70
C ARG A 51 7.85 -6.48 -19.00
N ASP A 52 8.24 -6.32 -17.74
CA ASP A 52 8.90 -7.33 -16.92
C ASP A 52 8.73 -7.02 -15.43
N GLN A 53 9.17 -7.92 -14.55
CA GLN A 53 9.08 -7.75 -13.10
C GLN A 53 9.85 -6.52 -12.61
N LYS A 54 11.01 -6.20 -13.21
CA LYS A 54 11.82 -5.04 -12.83
C LYS A 54 11.10 -3.72 -13.13
N ALA A 55 10.38 -3.65 -14.24
CA ALA A 55 9.55 -2.52 -14.61
C ALA A 55 8.38 -2.37 -13.63
N PHE A 56 7.73 -3.47 -13.26
CA PHE A 56 6.68 -3.47 -12.25
C PHE A 56 7.19 -2.97 -10.89
N ASP A 57 8.28 -3.55 -10.37
CA ASP A 57 8.86 -3.16 -9.08
C ASP A 57 9.29 -1.69 -9.05
N SER A 58 9.86 -1.19 -10.15
CA SER A 58 10.24 0.21 -10.28
C SER A 58 9.04 1.15 -10.23
N ILE A 59 7.95 0.85 -10.96
CA ILE A 59 6.74 1.67 -10.94
C ILE A 59 6.04 1.58 -9.58
N LEU A 60 5.98 0.39 -8.98
CA LEU A 60 5.39 0.20 -7.66
C LEU A 60 6.15 1.01 -6.60
N ASN A 61 7.48 0.98 -6.61
CA ASN A 61 8.30 1.82 -5.73
C ASN A 61 8.00 3.31 -5.91
N VAL A 62 7.75 3.77 -7.14
CA VAL A 62 7.35 5.15 -7.41
C VAL A 62 5.95 5.45 -6.85
N LEU A 63 4.97 4.57 -7.07
CA LEU A 63 3.59 4.73 -6.58
C LEU A 63 3.49 4.80 -5.05
N LEU A 64 4.41 4.16 -4.34
CA LEU A 64 4.45 4.12 -2.88
C LEU A 64 5.18 5.33 -2.25
N LYS A 65 5.80 6.20 -3.05
CA LYS A 65 6.49 7.41 -2.56
C LYS A 65 5.49 8.50 -2.14
N PRO A 66 5.78 9.30 -1.09
CA PRO A 66 4.86 10.31 -0.56
C PRO A 66 4.44 11.35 -1.58
N GLU A 67 5.40 11.81 -2.39
CA GLU A 67 5.16 12.80 -3.44
C GLU A 67 4.11 12.34 -4.47
N ASN A 68 3.91 11.01 -4.59
CA ASN A 68 3.02 10.39 -5.57
C ASN A 68 1.71 9.89 -4.95
N ILE A 69 1.51 10.01 -3.63
CA ILE A 69 0.26 9.60 -2.99
C ILE A 69 -0.94 10.39 -3.54
N ASN A 70 -0.72 11.68 -3.81
CA ASN A 70 -1.74 12.56 -4.38
C ASN A 70 -1.52 12.83 -5.88
N SER A 71 -0.49 12.25 -6.50
CA SER A 71 -0.15 12.51 -7.90
C SER A 71 0.31 11.24 -8.60
N LYS A 72 -0.35 10.89 -9.70
CA LYS A 72 0.05 9.71 -10.48
C LYS A 72 1.26 10.02 -11.36
N PRO A 73 2.18 9.05 -11.53
CA PRO A 73 3.17 9.09 -12.59
C PRO A 73 2.52 9.32 -13.96
N LYS A 74 3.19 10.05 -14.84
CA LYS A 74 2.65 10.40 -16.17
C LYS A 74 2.31 9.16 -17.00
N GLU A 75 3.10 8.10 -16.82
CA GLU A 75 2.92 6.79 -17.46
C GLU A 75 1.58 6.13 -17.11
N LEU A 76 0.98 6.53 -15.98
CA LEU A 76 -0.28 6.00 -15.47
C LEU A 76 -1.42 7.03 -15.52
N ALA A 77 -1.20 8.20 -16.13
CA ALA A 77 -2.18 9.30 -16.13
C ALA A 77 -3.52 8.91 -16.75
N ASN A 78 -3.51 8.04 -17.77
CA ASN A 78 -4.71 7.57 -18.46
C ASN A 78 -5.27 6.25 -17.90
N PHE A 79 -4.65 5.70 -16.85
CA PHE A 79 -5.11 4.48 -16.21
C PHE A 79 -5.90 4.80 -14.94
N LYS A 80 -7.11 4.26 -14.84
CA LYS A 80 -7.93 4.35 -13.64
C LYS A 80 -7.87 3.02 -12.87
N SER A 81 -7.09 3.03 -11.79
CA SER A 81 -6.91 1.88 -10.92
C SER A 81 -8.14 1.65 -10.04
N TYR A 82 -8.25 0.46 -9.47
CA TYR A 82 -9.26 0.15 -8.47
C TYR A 82 -9.15 1.05 -7.22
N SER A 83 -7.94 1.46 -6.84
CA SER A 83 -7.70 2.43 -5.76
C SER A 83 -8.34 3.79 -6.06
N ASP A 84 -8.22 4.29 -7.30
CA ASP A 84 -8.84 5.57 -7.69
C ASP A 84 -10.35 5.51 -7.60
N ILE A 85 -10.93 4.42 -8.11
CA ILE A 85 -12.38 4.18 -8.08
C ILE A 85 -12.84 4.11 -6.61
N TYR A 86 -12.09 3.42 -5.75
CA TYR A 86 -12.40 3.34 -4.32
C TYR A 86 -12.38 4.73 -3.66
N LEU A 87 -11.38 5.57 -3.94
CA LEU A 87 -11.30 6.92 -3.39
C LEU A 87 -12.45 7.84 -3.87
N GLU A 88 -12.89 7.69 -5.13
CA GLU A 88 -14.08 8.37 -5.63
C GLU A 88 -15.36 7.90 -4.91
N ILE A 89 -15.51 6.59 -4.73
CA ILE A 89 -16.63 6.00 -3.98
C ILE A 89 -16.61 6.49 -2.52
N ALA A 90 -15.44 6.58 -1.88
CA ALA A 90 -15.31 7.12 -0.54
C ALA A 90 -15.78 8.59 -0.47
N LYS A 91 -15.42 9.43 -1.45
CA LYS A 91 -15.91 10.82 -1.54
C LYS A 91 -17.44 10.91 -1.75
N GLU A 92 -18.05 9.94 -2.42
CA GLU A 92 -19.51 9.85 -2.51
C GLU A 92 -20.13 9.40 -1.18
N TYR A 93 -19.53 8.42 -0.52
CA TYR A 93 -19.98 7.91 0.77
C TYR A 93 -19.98 9.01 1.84
N ASP A 94 -19.01 9.92 1.81
CA ASP A 94 -18.92 11.08 2.68
C ASP A 94 -20.16 11.98 2.65
N LYS A 95 -20.95 11.94 1.57
CA LYS A 95 -22.16 12.75 1.38
C LYS A 95 -23.44 12.04 1.83
N VAL A 96 -23.39 10.75 2.15
CA VAL A 96 -24.56 9.92 2.52
C VAL A 96 -25.07 10.27 3.92
N ASN A 97 -26.14 11.02 4.08
CA ASN A 97 -26.53 11.59 5.39
C ASN A 97 -27.81 11.00 6.01
N ASN A 98 -28.42 9.99 5.39
CA ASN A 98 -29.66 9.38 5.85
C ASN A 98 -29.75 7.91 5.41
N THR A 99 -30.72 7.17 5.97
CA THR A 99 -30.91 5.73 5.72
C THR A 99 -31.21 5.41 4.26
N GLN A 100 -32.04 6.21 3.59
CA GLN A 100 -32.39 5.98 2.18
C GLN A 100 -31.15 6.09 1.29
N ALA A 101 -30.41 7.19 1.42
CA ALA A 101 -29.15 7.42 0.71
C ALA A 101 -28.11 6.32 1.01
N PHE A 102 -28.09 5.80 2.23
CA PHE A 102 -27.21 4.69 2.60
C PHE A 102 -27.57 3.40 1.88
N ASN A 103 -28.86 3.06 1.81
CA ASN A 103 -29.32 1.88 1.08
C ASN A 103 -29.07 2.01 -0.43
N GLU A 104 -29.34 3.19 -1.01
CA GLU A 104 -29.03 3.48 -2.42
C GLU A 104 -27.53 3.35 -2.71
N PHE A 105 -26.68 3.93 -1.86
CA PHE A 105 -25.23 3.82 -1.96
C PHE A 105 -24.75 2.36 -1.88
N ARG A 106 -25.24 1.62 -0.87
CA ARG A 106 -24.90 0.21 -0.66
C ARG A 106 -25.25 -0.63 -1.88
N ASN A 107 -26.44 -0.42 -2.46
CA ASN A 107 -26.87 -1.15 -3.65
C ASN A 107 -26.01 -0.80 -4.86
N LYS A 108 -25.77 0.50 -5.11
CA LYS A 108 -24.97 1.02 -6.24
C LYS A 108 -23.56 0.43 -6.26
N TYR A 109 -22.91 0.27 -5.10
CA TYR A 109 -21.50 -0.11 -5.01
C TYR A 109 -21.24 -1.51 -4.42
N SER A 110 -22.28 -2.31 -4.19
CA SER A 110 -22.19 -3.67 -3.62
C SER A 110 -21.25 -4.61 -4.38
N GLY A 111 -21.08 -4.41 -5.70
CA GLY A 111 -20.17 -5.18 -6.54
C GLY A 111 -18.69 -4.75 -6.45
N ILE A 112 -18.43 -3.56 -5.90
CA ILE A 112 -17.12 -2.90 -5.96
C ILE A 112 -16.49 -2.80 -4.58
N VAL A 113 -17.23 -2.36 -3.55
CA VAL A 113 -16.71 -2.16 -2.19
C VAL A 113 -17.50 -2.97 -1.17
N GLU A 114 -16.89 -3.22 -0.02
CA GLU A 114 -17.55 -3.77 1.15
C GLU A 114 -17.84 -2.64 2.16
N ILE A 115 -19.04 -2.65 2.74
CA ILE A 115 -19.36 -1.84 3.92
C ILE A 115 -19.36 -2.80 5.11
N LYS A 116 -18.38 -2.65 6.01
CA LYS A 116 -18.22 -3.48 7.20
C LYS A 116 -19.34 -3.23 8.21
N SER A 117 -19.46 -4.10 9.23
CA SER A 117 -20.47 -3.97 10.30
C SER A 117 -20.35 -2.66 11.08
N ASP A 118 -19.14 -2.11 11.20
CA ASP A 118 -18.87 -0.80 11.80
C ASP A 118 -19.11 0.37 10.84
N SER A 119 -19.63 0.09 9.64
CA SER A 119 -19.92 1.03 8.57
C SER A 119 -18.71 1.72 7.94
N SER A 120 -17.51 1.14 8.07
CA SER A 120 -16.36 1.51 7.24
C SER A 120 -16.43 0.90 5.85
N LEU A 121 -15.86 1.62 4.89
CA LEU A 121 -15.62 1.10 3.55
C LEU A 121 -14.34 0.26 3.53
N ALA A 122 -14.36 -0.84 2.80
CA ALA A 122 -13.18 -1.66 2.53
C ALA A 122 -13.16 -2.12 1.07
N TYR A 123 -11.96 -2.47 0.60
CA TYR A 123 -11.79 -3.17 -0.68
C TYR A 123 -12.49 -4.53 -0.61
N LYS A 124 -13.22 -4.91 -1.66
CA LYS A 124 -13.99 -6.15 -1.67
C LYS A 124 -13.14 -7.38 -1.99
N SER A 125 -12.22 -7.25 -2.94
CA SER A 125 -11.49 -8.39 -3.51
C SER A 125 -10.05 -8.09 -3.94
N ARG A 126 -9.51 -6.96 -3.50
CA ARG A 126 -8.13 -6.55 -3.74
C ARG A 126 -7.46 -6.20 -2.43
N THR A 127 -6.17 -6.35 -2.40
CA THR A 127 -5.33 -5.81 -1.33
C THR A 127 -5.06 -4.32 -1.57
N PRO A 128 -4.63 -3.58 -0.54
CA PRO A 128 -4.25 -2.18 -0.71
C PRO A 128 -3.17 -1.95 -1.77
N ILE A 129 -2.16 -2.84 -1.88
CA ILE A 129 -1.12 -2.73 -2.91
C ILE A 129 -1.68 -3.06 -4.30
N SER A 130 -2.36 -4.20 -4.45
CA SER A 130 -2.90 -4.62 -5.77
C SER A 130 -3.91 -3.64 -6.35
N ALA A 131 -4.65 -2.93 -5.49
CA ALA A 131 -5.57 -1.88 -5.90
C ALA A 131 -4.90 -0.74 -6.69
N LEU A 132 -3.59 -0.50 -6.51
CA LEU A 132 -2.86 0.60 -7.17
C LEU A 132 -2.62 0.36 -8.66
N PHE A 133 -2.56 -0.90 -9.10
CA PHE A 133 -2.17 -1.28 -10.46
C PHE A 133 -3.17 -2.19 -11.17
N THR A 134 -4.24 -2.60 -10.50
CA THR A 134 -5.33 -3.37 -11.11
C THR A 134 -6.48 -2.49 -11.56
N ASN A 135 -7.14 -2.87 -12.64
CA ASN A 135 -8.38 -2.22 -13.09
C ASN A 135 -9.59 -2.69 -12.25
N LEU A 136 -10.81 -2.25 -12.61
CA LEU A 136 -12.03 -2.65 -11.90
C LEU A 136 -12.31 -4.16 -11.96
N LYS A 137 -11.86 -4.83 -13.04
CA LYS A 137 -11.94 -6.29 -13.23
C LYS A 137 -10.87 -7.04 -12.42
N GLY A 138 -9.89 -6.33 -11.85
CA GLY A 138 -8.83 -6.90 -11.02
C GLY A 138 -7.65 -7.41 -11.82
N GLU A 139 -7.46 -6.92 -13.04
CA GLU A 139 -6.47 -7.45 -13.98
C GLU A 139 -5.19 -6.62 -13.98
N VAL A 140 -4.05 -7.30 -14.09
CA VAL A 140 -2.73 -6.75 -14.38
C VAL A 140 -1.90 -7.78 -15.13
N LYS A 141 -0.99 -7.35 -16.00
CA LYS A 141 -0.05 -8.22 -16.70
C LYS A 141 1.38 -7.79 -16.44
N ILE A 142 2.25 -8.74 -16.09
CA ILE A 142 3.69 -8.51 -15.88
C ILE A 142 4.45 -9.50 -16.76
N GLY A 143 5.13 -8.98 -17.79
CA GLY A 143 5.69 -9.81 -18.85
C GLY A 143 4.58 -10.61 -19.54
N ASP A 144 4.68 -11.93 -19.49
CA ASP A 144 3.71 -12.84 -20.09
C ASP A 144 2.65 -13.36 -19.11
N ILE A 145 2.77 -13.03 -17.82
CA ILE A 145 1.87 -13.49 -16.78
C ILE A 145 0.77 -12.47 -16.55
N THR A 146 -0.48 -12.90 -16.73
CA THR A 146 -1.67 -12.13 -16.37
C THR A 146 -2.16 -12.61 -15.01
N THR A 147 -2.39 -11.68 -14.10
CA THR A 147 -2.92 -11.94 -12.76
C THR A 147 -4.28 -11.28 -12.63
N VAL A 148 -5.27 -12.03 -12.14
CA VAL A 148 -6.64 -11.57 -11.92
C VAL A 148 -7.03 -11.73 -10.46
N TYR A 149 -7.36 -10.62 -9.82
CA TYR A 149 -7.91 -10.55 -8.46
C TYR A 149 -9.44 -10.62 -8.54
N THR A 150 -9.94 -11.85 -8.42
CA THR A 150 -11.34 -12.25 -8.62
C THR A 150 -12.23 -11.82 -7.46
N LYS A 151 -13.54 -11.65 -7.73
CA LYS A 151 -14.53 -11.14 -6.74
C LYS A 151 -14.75 -12.08 -5.56
N ASP A 152 -14.50 -13.37 -5.74
CA ASP A 152 -14.54 -14.42 -4.72
C ASP A 152 -13.20 -14.59 -3.98
N GLN A 153 -12.37 -13.53 -3.97
CA GLN A 153 -11.16 -13.41 -3.16
C GLN A 153 -10.07 -14.41 -3.52
N ARG A 154 -9.93 -14.73 -4.81
CA ARG A 154 -8.80 -15.51 -5.33
C ARG A 154 -7.91 -14.65 -6.22
N MET A 155 -6.63 -14.93 -6.21
CA MET A 155 -5.68 -14.44 -7.19
C MET A 155 -5.36 -15.58 -8.17
N VAL A 156 -5.70 -15.37 -9.44
CA VAL A 156 -5.49 -16.34 -10.52
C VAL A 156 -4.44 -15.79 -11.47
N SER A 157 -3.30 -16.47 -11.57
CA SER A 157 -2.19 -16.09 -12.46
C SER A 157 -2.05 -17.10 -13.58
N TYR A 158 -1.92 -16.65 -14.82
CA TYR A 158 -1.75 -17.52 -15.98
C TYR A 158 -0.90 -16.87 -17.08
N SER A 159 -0.23 -17.70 -17.89
CA SER A 159 0.49 -17.24 -19.07
C SER A 159 -0.36 -17.38 -20.35
N GLY A 160 -0.01 -16.62 -21.39
CA GLY A 160 -0.60 -16.76 -22.72
C GLY A 160 -1.71 -15.75 -23.03
N LYS A 161 -2.74 -16.20 -23.75
CA LYS A 161 -3.85 -15.34 -24.20
C LYS A 161 -4.72 -14.92 -23.02
N HIS A 162 -5.19 -13.67 -23.07
CA HIS A 162 -6.17 -13.14 -22.12
C HIS A 162 -7.41 -14.04 -22.07
N LYS A 163 -7.89 -14.30 -20.85
CA LYS A 163 -9.08 -15.10 -20.55
C LYS A 163 -10.22 -14.18 -20.12
N SER A 164 -11.43 -14.47 -20.59
CA SER A 164 -12.64 -13.78 -20.15
C SER A 164 -12.94 -14.00 -18.67
N GLU A 165 -13.81 -13.16 -18.08
CA GLU A 165 -14.23 -13.30 -16.67
C GLU A 165 -14.83 -14.68 -16.38
N LEU A 166 -15.60 -15.26 -17.32
CA LEU A 166 -16.16 -16.60 -17.19
C LEU A 166 -15.05 -17.67 -17.14
N GLU A 167 -14.11 -17.63 -18.07
CA GLU A 167 -12.99 -18.58 -18.10
C GLU A 167 -12.10 -18.48 -16.85
N VAL A 168 -11.92 -17.27 -16.29
CA VAL A 168 -11.17 -17.08 -15.04
C VAL A 168 -11.95 -17.63 -13.85
N ASN A 169 -13.27 -17.43 -13.81
CA ASN A 169 -14.12 -17.94 -12.73
C ASN A 169 -14.16 -19.49 -12.70
N ASP A 170 -14.07 -20.14 -13.86
CA ASP A 170 -14.03 -21.61 -13.98
C ASP A 170 -12.70 -22.22 -13.50
N ILE A 171 -11.63 -21.43 -13.40
CA ILE A 171 -10.35 -21.87 -12.85
C ILE A 171 -10.47 -21.90 -11.33
N SER A 172 -10.65 -23.09 -10.75
CA SER A 172 -10.78 -23.25 -9.29
C SER A 172 -9.51 -23.69 -8.57
N ARG A 173 -8.52 -24.20 -9.31
CA ARG A 173 -7.28 -24.78 -8.77
C ARG A 173 -6.08 -24.52 -9.65
N THR A 174 -4.90 -24.57 -9.05
CA THR A 174 -3.61 -24.54 -9.74
C THR A 174 -3.52 -25.72 -10.74
N ASP A 175 -3.11 -25.42 -11.97
CA ASP A 175 -2.85 -26.38 -13.05
C ASP A 175 -1.48 -26.04 -13.64
N MET A 176 -0.43 -26.64 -13.06
CA MET A 176 0.95 -26.40 -13.45
C MET A 176 1.21 -26.75 -14.92
N THR A 177 0.47 -27.73 -15.48
CA THR A 177 0.63 -28.15 -16.89
C THR A 177 0.19 -27.06 -17.87
N LYS A 178 -0.72 -26.19 -17.44
CA LYS A 178 -1.20 -25.03 -18.19
C LYS A 178 -0.59 -23.71 -17.72
N GLY A 179 0.35 -23.75 -16.78
CA GLY A 179 0.93 -22.55 -16.17
C GLY A 179 -0.11 -21.68 -15.46
N ILE A 180 -1.13 -22.29 -14.85
CA ILE A 180 -2.19 -21.60 -14.10
C ILE A 180 -1.94 -21.79 -12.61
N PHE A 181 -1.97 -20.70 -11.85
CA PHE A 181 -1.76 -20.68 -10.41
C PHE A 181 -2.93 -19.98 -9.73
N VAL A 182 -3.43 -20.61 -8.67
CA VAL A 182 -4.54 -20.06 -7.88
C VAL A 182 -4.09 -19.94 -6.43
N SER A 183 -4.35 -18.79 -5.84
CA SER A 183 -4.08 -18.50 -4.43
C SER A 183 -5.27 -17.77 -3.80
N ASN A 184 -5.44 -17.95 -2.49
CA ASN A 184 -6.50 -17.30 -1.74
C ASN A 184 -6.05 -15.94 -1.20
N ILE A 185 -6.98 -14.99 -1.18
CA ILE A 185 -6.83 -13.68 -0.53
C ILE A 185 -7.67 -13.72 0.74
N SER A 186 -7.02 -13.85 1.91
CA SER A 186 -7.72 -13.72 3.19
C SER A 186 -7.69 -12.26 3.65
N THR A 187 -8.84 -11.62 3.76
CA THR A 187 -8.95 -10.30 4.40
C THR A 187 -9.16 -10.39 5.91
N LYS A 188 -9.23 -11.60 6.46
CA LYS A 188 -9.37 -11.85 7.90
C LYS A 188 -7.98 -12.06 8.51
N ALA A 189 -7.75 -11.44 9.67
CA ALA A 189 -6.56 -11.66 10.47
C ALA A 189 -6.43 -13.14 10.84
N SER A 190 -5.56 -13.85 10.12
CA SER A 190 -5.16 -15.20 10.50
C SER A 190 -4.15 -15.06 11.62
N THR A 191 -4.47 -15.58 12.81
CA THR A 191 -3.46 -15.84 13.84
C THR A 191 -2.53 -16.93 13.30
N SER A 192 -1.47 -16.53 12.60
CA SER A 192 -0.44 -17.44 12.11
C SER A 192 0.32 -18.03 13.29
N GLY A 193 -0.22 -19.13 13.82
CA GLY A 193 0.41 -19.98 14.83
C GLY A 193 0.32 -21.46 14.45
N SER A 194 0.17 -21.80 13.17
CA SER A 194 0.12 -23.19 12.74
C SER A 194 1.51 -23.69 12.33
N ASN A 195 2.19 -24.33 13.28
CA ASN A 195 3.20 -25.36 13.03
C ASN A 195 2.53 -26.59 12.39
N GLN A 196 2.00 -26.48 11.17
CA GLN A 196 1.55 -27.62 10.39
C GLN A 196 2.34 -27.69 9.09
N PRO A 197 3.06 -28.79 8.82
CA PRO A 197 3.66 -29.02 7.53
C PRO A 197 2.54 -29.43 6.56
N SER A 198 1.94 -28.47 5.87
CA SER A 198 1.17 -28.80 4.67
C SER A 198 2.18 -29.14 3.57
N THR A 199 2.03 -30.31 2.97
CA THR A 199 2.87 -30.81 1.88
C THR A 199 2.77 -29.99 0.58
N GLU A 200 1.93 -28.96 0.57
CA GLU A 200 1.94 -27.86 -0.40
C GLU A 200 1.85 -26.57 0.42
N ALA A 201 2.85 -25.70 0.33
CA ALA A 201 2.79 -24.39 0.99
C ALA A 201 1.65 -23.58 0.35
N GLU A 202 0.55 -23.37 1.08
CA GLU A 202 -0.55 -22.56 0.58
C GLU A 202 -0.02 -21.12 0.41
N VAL A 203 0.10 -20.67 -0.84
CA VAL A 203 0.46 -19.30 -1.18
C VAL A 203 -0.74 -18.44 -0.80
N VAL A 204 -0.67 -17.78 0.37
CA VAL A 204 -1.76 -16.94 0.88
C VAL A 204 -1.35 -15.48 0.82
N THR A 205 -2.26 -14.66 0.31
CA THR A 205 -2.22 -13.20 0.49
C THR A 205 -3.15 -12.83 1.63
N THR A 206 -2.65 -12.24 2.71
CA THR A 206 -3.48 -11.96 3.89
C THR A 206 -3.03 -10.78 4.74
N ALA A 207 -3.98 -10.12 5.41
CA ALA A 207 -3.67 -9.27 6.55
C ALA A 207 -3.34 -10.17 7.75
N ILE A 208 -2.07 -10.28 8.14
CA ILE A 208 -1.65 -11.14 9.26
C ILE A 208 -1.86 -10.47 10.63
N LYS A 209 -1.99 -9.14 10.67
CA LYS A 209 -2.33 -8.41 11.90
C LYS A 209 -3.03 -7.11 11.57
N SER A 210 -4.10 -6.82 12.31
CA SER A 210 -4.87 -5.58 12.20
C SER A 210 -5.08 -4.97 13.58
N GLN A 211 -4.80 -3.67 13.74
CA GLN A 211 -5.07 -2.93 14.96
C GLN A 211 -5.86 -1.66 14.66
N LEU A 212 -6.79 -1.35 15.54
CA LEU A 212 -7.61 -0.14 15.48
C LEU A 212 -7.38 0.68 16.74
N TYR A 213 -6.93 1.92 16.55
CA TYR A 213 -6.73 2.87 17.63
C TYR A 213 -7.75 4.00 17.54
N TYR A 214 -8.15 4.54 18.67
CA TYR A 214 -9.03 5.70 18.76
C TYR A 214 -8.29 6.87 19.40
N ASN A 215 -8.69 8.08 19.04
CA ASN A 215 -8.34 9.24 19.83
C ASN A 215 -9.28 9.38 21.04
N GLU A 216 -8.98 10.34 21.91
CA GLU A 216 -9.72 10.57 23.16
C GLU A 216 -11.18 10.95 22.94
N ASP A 217 -11.52 11.66 21.85
CA ASP A 217 -12.91 12.05 21.57
C ASP A 217 -13.75 10.92 20.94
N GLY A 218 -13.12 9.78 20.60
CA GLY A 218 -13.76 8.62 19.96
C GLY A 218 -14.34 8.91 18.56
N LYS A 219 -14.03 10.07 17.98
CA LYS A 219 -14.47 10.47 16.63
C LYS A 219 -13.40 10.21 15.60
N ARG A 220 -12.14 10.02 15.96
CA ARG A 220 -11.09 9.67 15.00
C ARG A 220 -10.53 8.31 15.35
N ARG A 221 -10.24 7.55 14.31
CA ARG A 221 -9.63 6.24 14.46
C ARG A 221 -8.56 6.00 13.41
N LEU A 222 -7.60 5.17 13.77
CA LEU A 222 -6.46 4.81 12.95
C LEU A 222 -6.44 3.28 12.82
N PHE A 223 -6.54 2.80 11.59
CA PHE A 223 -6.30 1.40 11.25
C PHE A 223 -4.85 1.21 10.86
N VAL A 224 -4.22 0.19 11.42
CA VAL A 224 -2.90 -0.27 11.03
C VAL A 224 -2.97 -1.76 10.74
N ASP A 225 -2.68 -2.13 9.50
CA ASP A 225 -2.66 -3.52 9.07
C ASP A 225 -1.26 -3.90 8.62
N LEU A 226 -0.81 -5.09 8.97
CA LEU A 226 0.35 -5.75 8.41
C LEU A 226 -0.12 -6.85 7.47
N TRP A 227 0.35 -6.78 6.23
CA TRP A 227 0.01 -7.70 5.16
C TRP A 227 1.20 -8.57 4.78
N LEU A 228 0.90 -9.81 4.40
CA LEU A 228 1.77 -10.72 3.65
C LEU A 228 1.13 -10.95 2.29
N GLU A 229 1.83 -10.57 1.23
CA GLU A 229 1.49 -10.93 -0.14
C GLU A 229 2.45 -12.00 -0.63
N SER A 230 1.91 -13.13 -1.06
CA SER A 230 2.67 -14.22 -1.66
C SER A 230 2.29 -14.31 -3.13
N MET A 231 3.27 -14.21 -4.02
CA MET A 231 3.08 -14.30 -5.47
C MET A 231 3.50 -15.70 -5.94
N PRO A 232 2.56 -16.50 -6.48
CA PRO A 232 2.88 -17.83 -6.97
C PRO A 232 3.70 -17.74 -8.25
N ALA A 233 4.55 -18.73 -8.50
CA ALA A 233 5.33 -18.86 -9.71
C ALA A 233 5.39 -20.32 -10.20
N PRO A 234 5.77 -20.56 -11.48
CA PRO A 234 5.78 -21.89 -12.09
C PRO A 234 6.59 -22.95 -11.37
N SER A 235 7.60 -22.50 -10.64
CA SER A 235 8.35 -23.31 -9.71
C SER A 235 8.29 -22.65 -8.33
N THR A 236 8.39 -23.44 -7.27
CA THR A 236 8.58 -22.89 -5.92
C THR A 236 9.82 -22.00 -5.84
N HIS A 237 10.82 -22.22 -6.71
CA HIS A 237 12.06 -21.43 -6.78
C HIS A 237 11.85 -19.98 -7.20
N ASP A 238 10.77 -19.71 -7.94
CA ASP A 238 10.44 -18.39 -8.46
C ASP A 238 9.35 -17.69 -7.64
N ALA A 239 8.85 -18.34 -6.59
CA ALA A 239 7.88 -17.72 -5.69
C ALA A 239 8.50 -16.47 -5.04
N SER A 240 7.67 -15.48 -4.74
CA SER A 240 8.11 -14.32 -3.97
C SER A 240 7.09 -13.93 -2.93
N PHE A 241 7.57 -13.27 -1.89
CA PHE A 241 6.73 -12.75 -0.82
C PHE A 241 7.09 -11.30 -0.52
N ARG A 242 6.12 -10.59 0.06
CA ARG A 242 6.24 -9.19 0.44
C ARG A 242 5.49 -8.95 1.73
N TYR A 243 6.16 -8.35 2.70
CA TYR A 243 5.49 -7.75 3.86
C TYR A 243 5.29 -6.26 3.61
N TYR A 244 4.15 -5.72 4.03
CA TYR A 244 3.94 -4.28 4.02
C TYR A 244 2.92 -3.88 5.08
N PHE A 245 3.05 -2.64 5.55
CA PHE A 245 2.07 -2.03 6.44
C PHE A 245 1.12 -1.15 5.64
N THR A 246 -0.12 -1.07 6.09
CA THR A 246 -1.04 -0.02 5.68
C THR A 246 -1.54 0.75 6.88
N SER A 247 -1.64 2.07 6.74
CA SER A 247 -2.12 2.97 7.78
C SER A 247 -3.22 3.85 7.22
N ARG A 248 -4.40 3.84 7.85
CA ARG A 248 -5.57 4.58 7.37
C ARG A 248 -6.30 5.26 8.53
N GLN A 249 -6.38 6.59 8.49
CA GLN A 249 -7.21 7.35 9.40
C GLN A 249 -8.63 7.50 8.86
N GLU A 250 -9.59 7.37 9.76
CA GLU A 250 -10.98 7.70 9.51
C GLU A 250 -11.55 8.63 10.58
N LEU A 251 -12.53 9.42 10.18
CA LEU A 251 -13.30 10.32 11.03
C LEU A 251 -14.77 9.88 11.06
N LYS A 252 -15.36 9.85 12.26
CA LYS A 252 -16.75 9.50 12.51
C LYS A 252 -17.67 10.49 11.82
N ARG A 253 -18.68 9.96 11.15
CA ARG A 253 -19.75 10.74 10.51
C ARG A 253 -20.87 11.03 11.49
N THR A 254 -21.57 12.13 11.26
CA THR A 254 -22.77 12.50 12.03
C THR A 254 -23.87 11.44 11.88
N PHE A 255 -23.95 10.79 10.71
CA PHE A 255 -24.85 9.68 10.45
C PHE A 255 -24.05 8.39 10.16
N GLY A 256 -23.98 7.52 11.18
CA GLY A 256 -23.87 6.07 11.00
C GLY A 256 -22.64 5.48 10.31
N GLY A 257 -21.50 6.17 10.23
CA GLY A 257 -20.33 5.57 9.58
C GLY A 257 -19.03 6.33 9.75
N TRP A 258 -18.03 5.94 8.95
CA TRP A 258 -16.68 6.49 8.99
C TRP A 258 -16.28 7.00 7.60
N ARG A 259 -15.57 8.13 7.56
CA ARG A 259 -15.03 8.69 6.33
C ARG A 259 -13.52 8.77 6.36
N THR A 260 -12.88 8.63 5.20
CA THR A 260 -11.49 9.05 5.03
C THR A 260 -11.42 10.56 5.13
N ASN A 261 -10.44 11.09 5.85
CA ASN A 261 -10.21 12.53 5.93
C ASN A 261 -8.76 12.83 5.56
N GLU A 262 -8.54 14.00 4.97
CA GLU A 262 -7.20 14.54 4.78
C GLU A 262 -6.52 14.69 6.14
N THR A 263 -5.31 14.15 6.26
CA THR A 263 -4.56 14.12 7.51
C THR A 263 -3.07 13.95 7.23
N ASP A 264 -2.29 14.27 8.24
CA ASP A 264 -0.87 13.94 8.27
C ASP A 264 -0.66 12.60 8.96
N TYR A 265 0.15 11.75 8.34
CA TYR A 265 0.61 10.49 8.89
C TYR A 265 2.05 10.61 9.37
N TYR A 266 2.32 9.95 10.48
CA TYR A 266 3.62 9.92 11.11
C TYR A 266 3.98 8.48 11.48
N PHE A 267 5.22 8.13 11.20
CA PHE A 267 5.80 6.82 11.47
C PHE A 267 7.12 7.05 12.17
N SER A 268 7.38 6.29 13.23
CA SER A 268 8.64 6.40 13.95
C SER A 268 9.09 5.06 14.48
N ASN A 269 10.39 4.82 14.44
CA ASN A 269 11.07 3.64 14.96
C ASN A 269 10.46 2.34 14.43
N LEU A 270 10.11 2.27 13.14
CA LEU A 270 9.69 1.00 12.56
C LEU A 270 10.94 0.11 12.46
N ASN A 271 11.01 -0.91 13.29
CA ASN A 271 12.11 -1.84 13.38
C ASN A 271 11.54 -3.25 13.38
N TYR A 272 11.59 -3.91 12.23
CA TYR A 272 11.01 -5.22 12.01
C TYR A 272 12.06 -6.16 11.41
N ASN A 273 12.14 -7.36 11.97
CA ASN A 273 12.88 -8.46 11.39
C ASN A 273 11.87 -9.41 10.77
N PHE A 274 12.09 -9.81 9.53
CA PHE A 274 11.22 -10.75 8.85
C PHE A 274 12.04 -11.80 8.13
N SER A 275 11.50 -13.02 8.05
CA SER A 275 12.20 -14.16 7.47
C SER A 275 11.39 -14.82 6.38
N GLY A 276 12.11 -15.52 5.51
CA GLY A 276 11.52 -16.41 4.53
C GLY A 276 12.46 -17.55 4.19
N PHE A 277 11.91 -18.57 3.53
CA PHE A 277 12.67 -19.69 3.00
C PHE A 277 13.11 -19.34 1.58
N THR A 278 14.41 -19.31 1.33
CA THR A 278 14.95 -19.23 -0.03
C THR A 278 14.91 -20.60 -0.70
N PHE A 279 14.96 -20.64 -2.03
CA PHE A 279 15.01 -21.89 -2.78
C PHE A 279 16.42 -22.16 -3.34
N PRO A 280 16.93 -23.40 -3.27
CA PRO A 280 16.34 -24.57 -2.60
C PRO A 280 16.17 -24.33 -1.10
N MET A 281 15.11 -24.90 -0.48
CA MET A 281 14.78 -24.67 0.94
C MET A 281 15.94 -25.10 1.84
N GLY A 282 16.74 -24.13 2.24
CA GLY A 282 17.73 -24.31 3.29
C GLY A 282 17.02 -24.46 4.64
N PRO A 283 17.53 -25.30 5.56
CA PRO A 283 16.96 -25.43 6.91
C PRO A 283 17.07 -24.12 7.71
N GLU A 284 18.05 -23.28 7.37
CA GLU A 284 18.23 -21.95 7.94
C GLU A 284 17.53 -20.92 7.04
N GLY A 285 16.36 -20.46 7.47
CA GLY A 285 15.66 -19.36 6.78
C GLY A 285 16.51 -18.08 6.74
N VAL A 286 16.29 -17.24 5.73
CA VAL A 286 16.99 -15.96 5.62
C VAL A 286 16.20 -14.90 6.37
N THR A 287 16.89 -14.12 7.22
CA THR A 287 16.30 -12.99 7.96
C THR A 287 16.72 -11.66 7.33
N TYR A 288 15.75 -10.76 7.22
CA TYR A 288 15.88 -9.41 6.70
C TYR A 288 15.48 -8.41 7.78
N ASN A 289 16.20 -7.31 7.85
CA ASN A 289 15.94 -6.24 8.80
C ASN A 289 15.38 -5.02 8.05
N PHE A 290 14.25 -4.50 8.51
CA PHE A 290 13.68 -3.24 8.06
C PHE A 290 13.80 -2.21 9.17
N ASN A 291 14.39 -1.06 8.86
CA ASN A 291 14.51 0.06 9.78
C ASN A 291 14.06 1.36 9.11
N LEU A 292 13.08 2.03 9.71
CA LEU A 292 12.63 3.36 9.34
C LEU A 292 12.54 4.23 10.61
N PRO A 293 13.57 5.07 10.89
CA PRO A 293 13.64 5.85 12.12
C PRO A 293 12.50 6.86 12.26
N SER A 294 12.23 7.61 11.20
CA SER A 294 11.11 8.55 11.14
C SER A 294 10.71 8.80 9.70
N TYR A 295 9.41 8.92 9.48
CA TYR A 295 8.82 9.24 8.19
C TYR A 295 7.48 9.93 8.41
N SER A 296 7.16 10.89 7.55
CA SER A 296 5.87 11.55 7.58
C SER A 296 5.32 11.77 6.18
N VAL A 297 4.01 11.77 6.08
CA VAL A 297 3.28 12.04 4.85
C VAL A 297 2.21 13.07 5.18
N GLY A 298 2.34 14.27 4.60
CA GLY A 298 1.38 15.35 4.81
C GLY A 298 0.21 15.30 3.82
N ASN A 299 -0.94 15.83 4.23
CA ASN A 299 -2.11 16.06 3.36
C ASN A 299 -2.55 14.82 2.53
N ALA A 300 -2.46 13.62 3.10
CA ALA A 300 -2.80 12.40 2.39
C ALA A 300 -4.30 12.11 2.47
N THR A 301 -4.88 11.69 1.34
CA THR A 301 -6.24 11.16 1.27
C THR A 301 -6.20 9.67 0.93
N GLY A 302 -6.43 8.81 1.92
CA GLY A 302 -6.43 7.35 1.74
C GLY A 302 -5.42 6.62 2.63
N PRO A 303 -5.26 5.31 2.41
CA PRO A 303 -4.29 4.49 3.13
C PRO A 303 -2.87 4.82 2.70
N ILE A 304 -1.95 4.94 3.65
CA ILE A 304 -0.50 4.98 3.42
C ILE A 304 0.03 3.56 3.43
N ILE A 305 0.91 3.22 2.49
CA ILE A 305 1.54 1.91 2.40
C ILE A 305 3.03 2.05 2.69
N ILE A 306 3.57 1.22 3.59
CA ILE A 306 4.99 1.11 3.87
C ILE A 306 5.42 -0.29 3.46
N ASP A 307 6.11 -0.38 2.33
CA ASP A 307 6.59 -1.63 1.75
C ASP A 307 7.95 -2.03 2.32
N LEU A 308 8.07 -3.27 2.78
CA LEU A 308 9.34 -3.83 3.28
C LEU A 308 10.16 -4.46 2.14
N GLY A 309 9.60 -4.44 0.92
CA GLY A 309 10.21 -4.94 -0.30
C GLY A 309 9.83 -6.39 -0.60
N VAL A 310 9.98 -6.75 -1.87
CA VAL A 310 9.79 -8.13 -2.35
C VAL A 310 11.04 -8.97 -2.10
N LYS A 311 10.84 -10.23 -1.70
CA LYS A 311 11.89 -11.24 -1.52
C LYS A 311 11.52 -12.52 -2.26
N THR A 312 12.50 -13.17 -2.85
CA THR A 312 12.34 -14.52 -3.42
C THR A 312 12.16 -15.53 -2.30
N GLY A 313 11.23 -16.47 -2.49
CA GLY A 313 10.91 -17.53 -1.54
C GLY A 313 9.51 -17.47 -0.97
N LEU A 314 9.33 -18.12 0.18
CA LEU A 314 8.08 -18.13 0.94
C LEU A 314 8.28 -17.37 2.26
N GLY A 315 7.31 -16.53 2.63
CA GLY A 315 7.32 -15.83 3.91
C GLY A 315 7.17 -16.80 5.08
N ASN A 316 8.00 -16.64 6.11
CA ASN A 316 8.01 -17.51 7.29
C ASN A 316 7.47 -16.79 8.53
N GLY A 317 7.86 -15.54 8.74
CA GLY A 317 7.42 -14.77 9.90
C GLY A 317 8.02 -13.38 9.95
N ILE A 318 7.44 -12.53 10.79
CA ILE A 318 7.88 -11.16 11.01
C ILE A 318 7.67 -10.80 12.48
N SER A 319 8.64 -10.13 13.09
CA SER A 319 8.58 -9.66 14.47
C SER A 319 9.23 -8.28 14.58
N GLY A 320 8.87 -7.53 15.62
CA GLY A 320 9.42 -6.19 15.85
C GLY A 320 8.37 -5.19 16.32
N THR A 321 8.71 -3.91 16.24
CA THR A 321 7.89 -2.83 16.76
C THR A 321 8.01 -1.58 15.90
N GLY A 322 7.00 -0.73 15.99
CA GLY A 322 6.96 0.54 15.30
C GLY A 322 5.79 1.37 15.78
N ARG A 323 5.86 2.69 15.63
CA ARG A 323 4.75 3.58 15.95
C ARG A 323 4.15 4.13 14.67
N PHE A 324 2.82 4.02 14.60
CA PHE A 324 1.99 4.53 13.53
C PHE A 324 0.99 5.47 14.19
N PHE A 325 1.04 6.75 13.85
CA PHE A 325 0.15 7.75 14.42
C PHE A 325 -0.16 8.82 13.39
N THR A 326 -1.14 9.65 13.68
CA THR A 326 -1.60 10.69 12.77
C THR A 326 -1.92 11.96 13.55
N GLY A 327 -2.10 13.08 12.86
CA GLY A 327 -2.58 14.31 13.51
C GLY A 327 -3.93 14.10 14.22
N GLY A 328 -4.76 13.17 13.74
CA GLY A 328 -6.05 12.84 14.35
C GLY A 328 -6.00 11.84 15.51
N VAL A 329 -4.95 11.01 15.58
CA VAL A 329 -4.75 9.97 16.61
C VAL A 329 -3.28 9.99 17.05
N PRO A 330 -2.83 11.04 17.77
CA PRO A 330 -1.41 11.27 18.04
C PRO A 330 -0.82 10.32 19.10
N ASN A 331 -1.66 9.83 20.01
CA ASN A 331 -1.26 9.00 21.14
C ASN A 331 -1.39 7.49 20.86
N ALA A 332 -1.38 7.08 19.59
CA ALA A 332 -1.45 5.67 19.24
C ALA A 332 -0.25 4.89 19.85
N PRO A 333 -0.50 3.72 20.47
CA PRO A 333 0.55 2.89 21.03
C PRO A 333 1.40 2.24 19.94
N SER A 334 2.51 1.61 20.32
CA SER A 334 3.35 0.87 19.39
C SER A 334 2.62 -0.35 18.81
N PHE A 335 2.78 -0.56 17.50
CA PHE A 335 2.35 -1.75 16.78
C PHE A 335 3.43 -2.82 16.91
N ASN A 336 3.26 -3.71 17.89
CA ASN A 336 4.21 -4.81 18.14
C ASN A 336 3.80 -6.05 17.35
N VAL A 337 4.75 -6.77 16.76
CA VAL A 337 4.54 -8.06 16.09
C VAL A 337 5.49 -9.05 16.75
N ASN A 338 4.98 -10.22 17.13
CA ASN A 338 5.73 -11.24 17.86
C ASN A 338 5.82 -12.50 17.03
#